data_AF-A0AAW0YM55-F1
#
_entry.id   AF-A0AAW0YM55-F1
#
_cell.length_a   1.000
_cell.length_b   1.000
_cell.length_c   1.000
_cell.angle_alpha   90.00
_cell.angle_beta   90.00
_cell.angle_gamma   90.00
#
_symmetry.space_group_name_H-M   'P 1'
#
loop_
_entity.id
_entity.type
_entity.pdbx_description
1 polymer ?
#
loop_
_entity_poly.entity_id
_entity_poly.type
_entity_poly.pdbx_seq_one_letter_code
_entity_poly.pdbx_strand_id
1 'polypeptide(L)'
;MSNRLSSAVCVYNVIVFLVGMTEASGRPHLRSNLARTMYNRMVTDERLRNMNLSKLYEVDELALIDDVRERFVQLGMDEETQQFLDSCFEQSEWLLTQIWHSIAKAFLGMFMTQTSVNG
;
A
#
# COMPACT_ATOMS: atom_id res chain seq x y z
N MET A 1 -45.73 25.00 13.50
CA MET A 1 -44.41 24.79 14.12
C MET A 1 -43.78 23.41 13.86
N SER A 2 -44.47 22.45 13.22
CA SER A 2 -43.95 21.08 13.00
C SER A 2 -42.86 20.97 11.90
N ASN A 3 -43.00 21.72 10.81
CA ASN A 3 -42.12 21.56 9.63
C ASN A 3 -40.67 22.03 9.85
N ARG A 4 -40.42 22.94 10.81
CA ARG A 4 -39.05 23.43 11.10
C ARG A 4 -38.23 22.42 11.91
N LEU A 5 -38.89 21.64 12.79
CA LEU A 5 -38.25 20.57 13.56
C LEU A 5 -37.87 19.39 12.65
N SER A 6 -38.73 19.02 11.70
CA SER A 6 -38.44 17.96 10.72
C SER A 6 -37.27 18.32 9.79
N SER A 7 -37.16 19.60 9.40
CA SER A 7 -36.05 20.07 8.57
C SER A 7 -34.72 20.06 9.34
N ALA A 8 -34.72 20.51 10.60
CA ALA A 8 -33.52 20.50 11.43
C ALA A 8 -33.01 19.08 11.73
N VAL A 9 -33.92 18.12 11.98
CA VAL A 9 -33.56 16.70 12.15
C VAL A 9 -33.01 16.12 10.85
N CYS A 10 -33.55 16.50 9.69
CA CYS A 10 -33.03 16.07 8.39
C CYS A 10 -31.62 16.61 8.15
N VAL A 11 -31.38 17.89 8.41
CA VAL A 11 -30.06 18.53 8.27
C VAL A 11 -29.05 17.91 9.24
N TYR A 12 -29.44 17.66 10.49
CA TYR A 12 -28.58 17.00 11.47
C TYR A 12 -28.19 15.59 11.02
N ASN A 13 -29.13 14.78 10.54
CA ASN A 13 -28.84 13.44 10.03
C ASN A 13 -27.95 13.47 8.78
N VAL A 14 -28.14 14.45 7.88
CA VAL A 14 -27.28 14.63 6.70
C VAL A 14 -25.86 15.04 7.11
N ILE A 15 -25.71 15.94 8.10
CA ILE A 15 -24.40 16.34 8.61
C ILE A 15 -23.71 15.16 9.31
N VAL A 16 -24.42 14.39 10.15
CA VAL A 16 -23.87 13.19 10.80
C VAL A 16 -23.48 12.12 9.77
N PHE A 17 -24.25 11.96 8.69
CA PHE A 17 -23.90 11.05 7.60
C PHE A 17 -22.67 11.51 6.82
N LEU A 18 -22.55 12.81 6.53
CA LEU A 18 -21.39 13.38 5.84
C LEU A 18 -20.12 13.35 6.72
N VAL A 19 -20.25 13.61 8.02
CA VAL A 19 -19.14 13.53 9.00
C VAL A 19 -18.73 12.07 9.25
N GLY A 20 -19.68 11.13 9.28
CA GLY A 20 -19.39 9.69 9.37
C GLY A 20 -18.65 9.13 8.15
N MET A 21 -18.85 9.73 6.97
CA MET A 21 -18.12 9.37 5.74
C MET A 21 -16.68 9.91 5.74
N THR A 22 -16.39 10.99 6.49
CA THR A 22 -15.02 11.55 6.60
C THR A 22 -14.13 10.81 7.60
N GLU A 23 -14.69 9.98 8.50
CA GLU A 23 -13.94 9.19 9.48
C GLU A 23 -13.76 7.71 9.10
N ALA A 24 -14.13 7.31 7.89
CA ALA A 24 -13.80 5.98 7.37
C ALA A 24 -12.33 5.92 6.89
N SER A 25 -11.37 6.24 7.77
CA SER A 25 -9.95 5.92 7.59
C SER A 25 -9.69 4.42 7.84
N GLY A 26 -10.53 3.59 7.24
CA GLY A 26 -10.48 2.14 7.31
C GLY A 26 -9.93 1.59 6.01
N ARG A 27 -8.89 0.76 6.10
CA ARG A 27 -8.34 0.03 4.94
C ARG A 27 -9.50 -0.58 4.12
N PRO A 28 -9.46 -0.50 2.78
CA PRO A 28 -10.51 -1.06 1.94
C PRO A 28 -10.67 -2.56 2.23
N HIS A 29 -11.90 -2.99 2.54
CA HIS A 29 -12.19 -4.38 2.83
C HIS A 29 -12.27 -5.19 1.52
N LEU A 30 -11.16 -5.83 1.15
CA LEU A 30 -11.06 -6.68 -0.02
C LEU A 30 -11.40 -8.14 0.34
N ARG A 31 -12.41 -8.70 -0.32
CA ARG A 31 -12.91 -10.07 -0.05
C ARG A 31 -11.98 -11.17 -0.52
N SER A 32 -11.27 -10.98 -1.64
CA SER A 32 -10.37 -12.01 -2.18
C SER A 32 -8.99 -11.92 -1.52
N ASN A 33 -8.43 -13.07 -1.15
CA ASN A 33 -7.08 -13.14 -0.57
C ASN A 33 -6.03 -12.57 -1.53
N LEU A 34 -6.16 -12.83 -2.83
CA LEU A 34 -5.25 -12.29 -3.85
C LEU A 34 -5.32 -10.77 -3.92
N ALA A 35 -6.52 -10.17 -4.02
CA ALA A 35 -6.64 -8.71 -4.11
C ALA A 35 -6.15 -8.05 -2.82
N ARG A 36 -6.42 -8.64 -1.66
CA ARG A 36 -5.92 -8.15 -0.37
C ARG A 36 -4.40 -8.19 -0.29
N THR A 37 -3.78 -9.28 -0.73
CA THR A 37 -2.31 -9.40 -0.77
C THR A 37 -1.70 -8.41 -1.75
N MET A 38 -2.29 -8.25 -2.95
CA MET A 38 -1.82 -7.27 -3.93
C MET A 38 -1.92 -5.83 -3.41
N TYR A 39 -3.05 -5.46 -2.83
CA TYR A 39 -3.25 -4.15 -2.22
C TYR A 39 -2.26 -3.88 -1.08
N ASN A 40 -2.12 -4.83 -0.15
CA ASN A 40 -1.17 -4.71 0.95
C ASN A 40 0.27 -4.61 0.43
N ARG A 41 0.60 -5.34 -0.63
CA ARG A 41 1.90 -5.26 -1.30
C ARG A 41 2.13 -3.88 -1.90
N MET A 42 1.19 -3.33 -2.67
CA MET A 42 1.32 -1.98 -3.25
C MET A 42 1.55 -0.91 -2.19
N VAL A 43 0.78 -0.94 -1.10
CA VAL A 43 0.95 0.00 0.02
C VAL A 43 2.30 -0.21 0.71
N THR A 44 2.77 -1.45 0.80
CA THR A 44 4.10 -1.74 1.40
C THR A 44 5.23 -1.26 0.50
N ASP A 45 5.14 -1.47 -0.81
CA ASP A 45 6.14 -1.03 -1.79
C ASP A 45 6.26 0.50 -1.81
N GLU A 46 5.15 1.23 -1.74
CA GLU A 46 5.16 2.70 -1.61
C GLU A 46 5.84 3.16 -0.31
N ARG A 47 5.56 2.46 0.80
CA ARG A 47 6.22 2.75 2.08
C ARG A 47 7.72 2.46 2.03
N LEU A 48 8.13 1.37 1.39
CA LEU A 48 9.54 1.01 1.25
C LEU A 48 10.30 2.02 0.38
N ARG A 49 9.70 2.49 -0.71
CA ARG A 49 10.30 3.54 -1.57
C ARG A 49 10.51 4.86 -0.86
N ASN A 50 9.56 5.24 0.00
CA ASN A 50 9.64 6.47 0.77
C ASN A 50 10.43 6.31 2.08
N MET A 51 10.87 5.10 2.41
CA MET A 51 11.64 4.84 3.62
C MET A 51 13.10 5.22 3.41
N ASN A 52 13.66 5.96 4.36
CA ASN A 52 15.07 6.27 4.35
C ASN A 52 15.86 5.06 4.90
N LEU A 53 16.37 4.22 3.99
CA LEU A 53 17.07 2.97 4.31
C LEU A 53 18.35 3.20 5.15
N SER A 54 18.95 4.39 5.08
CA SER A 54 20.11 4.75 5.89
C SER A 54 19.84 4.63 7.40
N LYS A 55 18.58 4.83 7.83
CA LYS A 55 18.17 4.67 9.23
C LYS A 55 18.23 3.24 9.75
N LEU A 56 18.26 2.24 8.86
CA LEU A 56 18.41 0.84 9.28
C LEU A 56 19.82 0.55 9.84
N TYR A 57 20.78 1.39 9.47
CA TYR A 57 22.15 1.28 9.94
C TYR A 57 22.41 2.16 11.16
N GLU A 58 21.60 3.19 11.40
CA GLU A 58 21.77 4.08 12.57
C GLU A 58 21.61 3.28 13.88
N VAL A 59 22.63 3.39 14.75
CA VAL A 59 22.60 2.79 16.08
C VAL A 59 22.63 3.89 17.13
N ASP A 60 21.76 3.78 18.13
CA ASP A 60 21.78 4.67 19.29
C ASP A 60 22.93 4.30 20.23
N GLU A 61 24.03 5.01 20.12
CA GLU A 61 25.23 4.81 20.95
C GLU A 61 24.93 4.90 22.45
N LEU A 62 23.95 5.69 22.87
CA LEU A 62 23.59 5.86 24.27
C LEU A 62 22.92 4.61 24.86
N ALA A 63 22.31 3.79 24.00
CA ALA A 63 21.72 2.52 24.37
C ALA A 63 22.74 1.37 24.45
N LEU A 64 23.98 1.58 23.98
CA LEU A 64 25.06 0.59 24.09
C LEU A 64 25.76 0.64 25.46
N ILE A 65 26.12 -0.56 25.93
CA ILE A 65 26.98 -0.79 27.10
C ILE A 65 28.39 -0.26 26.78
N ASP A 66 29.06 0.34 27.77
CA ASP A 66 30.35 1.03 27.61
C ASP A 66 31.42 0.17 26.90
N ASP A 67 31.59 -1.10 27.30
CA ASP A 67 32.54 -2.04 26.69
C ASP A 67 32.27 -2.31 25.19
N VAL A 68 31.01 -2.25 24.76
CA VAL A 68 30.61 -2.48 23.37
C VAL A 68 30.72 -1.18 22.57
N ARG A 69 30.40 -0.05 23.19
CA ARG A 69 30.52 1.28 22.57
C ARG A 69 31.95 1.59 22.17
N GLU A 70 32.94 1.29 23.02
CA GLU A 70 34.36 1.53 22.72
C GLU A 70 34.88 0.74 21.52
N ARG A 71 34.22 -0.37 21.16
CA ARG A 71 34.60 -1.25 20.04
C ARG A 71 33.66 -1.13 18.85
N PHE A 72 32.62 -0.30 18.95
CA PHE A 72 31.61 -0.17 17.93
C PHE A 72 32.16 0.64 16.75
N VAL A 73 32.00 0.09 15.55
CA VAL A 73 32.30 0.78 14.29
C VAL A 73 31.02 0.84 13.50
N GLN A 74 30.54 2.07 13.26
CA GLN A 74 29.32 2.31 12.51
C GLN A 74 29.49 1.84 11.06
N LEU A 75 28.70 0.84 10.68
CA LEU A 75 28.63 0.37 9.30
C LEU A 75 27.61 1.21 8.53
N GLY A 76 27.89 1.49 7.26
CA GLY A 76 26.97 2.15 6.35
C GLY A 76 26.39 1.17 5.34
N MET A 77 25.37 1.63 4.61
CA MET A 77 24.92 0.93 3.41
C MET A 77 26.04 1.03 2.35
N ASP A 78 26.55 -0.11 1.94
CA ASP A 78 27.52 -0.24 0.86
C ASP A 78 26.84 -0.07 -0.51
N GLU A 79 27.65 0.32 -1.51
CA GLU A 79 27.17 0.55 -2.86
C GLU A 79 26.60 -0.73 -3.51
N GLU A 80 27.18 -1.90 -3.18
CA GLU A 80 26.70 -3.19 -3.67
C GLU A 80 25.31 -3.52 -3.10
N THR A 81 25.10 -3.32 -1.80
CA THR A 81 23.75 -3.46 -1.20
C THR A 81 22.74 -2.51 -1.83
N GLN A 82 23.12 -1.27 -2.14
CA GLN A 82 22.22 -0.34 -2.83
C GLN A 82 21.81 -0.87 -4.21
N GLN A 83 22.78 -1.32 -5.02
CA GLN A 83 22.51 -1.91 -6.34
C GLN A 83 21.67 -3.19 -6.26
N PHE A 84 21.91 -4.02 -5.24
CA PHE A 84 21.12 -5.22 -4.99
C PHE A 84 19.65 -4.89 -4.68
N LEU A 85 19.41 -3.87 -3.84
CA LEU A 85 18.06 -3.42 -3.51
C LEU A 85 17.34 -2.84 -4.72
N ASP A 86 18.01 -2.01 -5.52
CA ASP A 86 17.47 -1.46 -6.76
C ASP A 86 17.07 -2.58 -7.74
N SER A 87 17.94 -3.59 -7.89
CA SER A 87 17.67 -4.78 -8.71
C SER A 87 16.46 -5.57 -8.20
N CYS A 88 16.29 -5.69 -6.88
CA CYS A 88 15.14 -6.35 -6.28
C CYS A 88 13.83 -5.60 -6.56
N PHE A 89 13.86 -4.26 -6.49
CA PHE A 89 12.70 -3.45 -6.83
C PHE A 89 12.30 -3.63 -8.29
N GLU A 90 13.25 -3.55 -9.21
CA GLU A 90 13.00 -3.72 -10.65
C GLU A 90 12.42 -5.10 -10.99
N GLN A 91 13.00 -6.17 -10.42
CA GLN A 91 12.49 -7.54 -10.62
C GLN A 91 11.07 -7.70 -10.07
N SER A 92 10.76 -7.06 -8.95
CA SER A 92 9.44 -7.14 -8.34
C SER A 92 8.35 -6.43 -9.14
N GLU A 93 8.67 -5.32 -9.82
CA GLU A 93 7.75 -4.61 -10.72
C GLU A 93 7.42 -5.43 -11.96
N TRP A 94 8.40 -6.17 -12.49
CA TRP A 94 8.19 -7.04 -13.65
C TRP A 94 7.16 -8.14 -13.36
N LEU A 95 7.20 -8.74 -12.17
CA LEU A 95 6.21 -9.74 -11.74
C LEU A 95 4.79 -9.16 -11.67
N LEU A 96 4.63 -7.94 -11.15
CA LEU A 96 3.32 -7.29 -11.09
C LEU A 96 2.76 -7.00 -12.48
N THR A 97 3.62 -6.54 -13.38
CA THR A 97 3.26 -6.24 -14.78
C THR A 97 2.74 -7.50 -15.49
N GLN A 98 3.38 -8.66 -15.26
CA GLN A 98 2.92 -9.94 -15.81
C GLN A 98 1.55 -10.38 -15.28
N ILE A 99 1.31 -10.17 -13.98
CA ILE A 99 0.00 -10.50 -13.38
C ILE A 99 -1.08 -9.59 -13.96
N TRP A 100 -0.80 -8.30 -14.12
CA TRP A 100 -1.69 -7.36 -14.79
C TRP A 100 -2.02 -7.79 -16.22
N HIS A 101 -1.00 -8.16 -17.02
CA HIS A 101 -1.22 -8.67 -18.37
C HIS A 101 -2.09 -9.92 -18.39
N SER A 102 -1.92 -10.81 -17.41
CA SER A 102 -2.72 -12.04 -17.30
C SER A 102 -4.19 -11.72 -17.00
N ILE A 103 -4.45 -10.78 -16.10
CA ILE A 103 -5.79 -10.29 -15.78
C ILE A 103 -6.43 -9.62 -17.01
N ALA A 104 -5.70 -8.72 -17.67
CA ALA A 104 -6.19 -8.02 -18.86
C ALA A 104 -6.52 -8.99 -20.01
N LYS A 105 -5.67 -10.00 -20.26
CA LYS A 105 -5.93 -11.05 -21.25
C LYS A 105 -7.15 -11.88 -20.91
N ALA A 106 -7.34 -12.27 -19.65
CA ALA A 106 -8.52 -13.03 -19.22
C ALA A 106 -9.81 -12.21 -19.38
N PHE A 107 -9.77 -10.93 -19.02
CA PHE A 107 -10.90 -10.01 -19.17
C PHE A 107 -11.24 -9.81 -20.65
N LEU A 108 -10.27 -9.40 -21.48
CA LEU A 108 -10.47 -9.18 -22.92
C LEU A 108 -10.87 -10.47 -23.65
N GLY A 109 -10.29 -11.61 -23.26
CA GLY A 109 -10.64 -12.92 -23.81
C GLY A 109 -12.10 -13.29 -23.56
N MET A 110 -12.65 -12.99 -22.38
CA MET A 110 -14.06 -13.21 -22.07
C MET A 110 -15.00 -12.37 -22.95
N PHE A 111 -14.62 -11.15 -23.34
CA PHE A 111 -15.41 -10.34 -24.27
C PHE A 111 -15.27 -10.81 -25.72
N MET A 112 -14.05 -11.14 -26.15
CA MET A 112 -13.79 -11.62 -27.51
C MET A 112 -14.52 -12.94 -27.81
N THR A 113 -14.63 -13.85 -26.84
CA THR A 113 -15.38 -15.11 -27.02
C THR A 113 -16.90 -14.89 -27.08
N GLN A 114 -17.45 -13.92 -26.34
CA GLN A 114 -18.88 -13.59 -26.41
C GLN A 114 -19.27 -12.90 -27.72
N THR A 115 -18.34 -12.21 -28.38
CA THR A 115 -18.59 -11.65 -29.71
C THR A 115 -18.50 -12.66 -30.86
N SER A 116 -17.96 -13.88 -30.63
CA SER A 116 -17.87 -14.91 -31.69
C SER A 116 -19.03 -15.91 -31.72
N VAL A 117 -20.07 -15.71 -30.88
CA VAL A 117 -21.26 -16.59 -30.84
C VAL A 117 -22.34 -16.19 -31.87
N ASN A 118 -22.14 -15.11 -32.62
CA ASN A 118 -22.97 -14.74 -33.79
C ASN A 118 -22.13 -14.55 -35.08
N GLY A 119 -21.09 -15.37 -35.30
CA GLY A 119 -20.28 -15.38 -36.52
C GLY A 119 -18.79 -15.44 -36.25
#